data_AF-A0A966R6T4-F1
#
_entry.id   AF-A0A966R6T4-F1
#
_cell.length_a   1.000
_cell.length_b   1.000
_cell.length_c   1.000
_cell.angle_alpha   90.00
_cell.angle_beta   90.00
_cell.angle_gamma   90.00
#
_symmetry.space_group_name_H-M   'P 1'
#
loop_
_entity.id
_entity.type
_entity.pdbx_description
1 polymer ?
#
loop_
_entity_poly.entity_id
_entity_poly.type
_entity_poly.pdbx_seq_one_letter_code
_entity_poly.pdbx_strand_id
1 'polypeptide(L)' 'MTPTDRTKKWEDGLANFGRTVSNLEVSVQTPVLEKRDLSGIIKDFELAYELAWKQLRTLLQIKGHQADGARDIFKKA' A
#
# COMPACT_ATOMS: atom_id res chain seq x y z
N MET A 1 -0.69 -21.41 4.83
CA MET A 1 -1.47 -20.62 3.85
C MET A 1 -1.22 -21.21 2.48
N THR A 2 -2.27 -21.71 1.83
CA THR A 2 -2.20 -22.34 0.50
C THR A 2 -1.91 -21.28 -0.59
N PRO A 3 -1.50 -21.66 -1.81
CA PRO A 3 -1.35 -20.73 -2.92
C PRO A 3 -2.64 -19.92 -3.20
N THR A 4 -3.80 -20.59 -3.15
CA THR A 4 -5.11 -19.97 -3.34
C THR A 4 -5.41 -18.91 -2.28
N ASP A 5 -5.09 -19.20 -1.00
CA ASP A 5 -5.27 -18.22 0.09
C ASP A 5 -4.39 -16.98 -0.09
N ARG A 6 -3.18 -17.14 -0.66
CA ARG A 6 -2.28 -16.00 -0.94
C ARG A 6 -2.80 -15.11 -2.05
N THR A 7 -3.32 -15.71 -3.13
CA THR A 7 -3.92 -14.95 -4.24
C THR A 7 -5.10 -14.13 -3.76
N LYS A 8 -6.04 -14.74 -3.02
CA LYS A 8 -7.19 -14.03 -2.45
C LYS A 8 -6.76 -12.88 -1.53
N LYS A 9 -5.79 -13.15 -0.63
CA LYS A 9 -5.24 -12.10 0.26
C LYS A 9 -4.63 -10.93 -0.52
N TRP A 10 -3.96 -11.22 -1.63
CA TRP A 10 -3.40 -10.20 -2.51
C TRP A 10 -4.50 -9.38 -3.19
N GLU A 11 -5.55 -10.02 -3.71
CA GLU A 11 -6.70 -9.33 -4.33
C GLU A 11 -7.42 -8.41 -3.33
N ASP A 12 -7.76 -8.93 -2.15
CA ASP A 12 -8.39 -8.16 -1.06
C ASP A 12 -7.49 -6.98 -0.64
N GLY A 13 -6.18 -7.23 -0.55
CA GLY A 13 -5.19 -6.23 -0.20
C GLY A 13 -5.00 -5.16 -1.27
N LEU A 14 -5.10 -5.52 -2.55
CA LEU A 14 -5.02 -4.60 -3.68
C LEU A 14 -6.25 -3.70 -3.74
N ALA A 15 -7.45 -4.25 -3.50
CA ALA A 15 -8.67 -3.46 -3.40
C ALA A 15 -8.60 -2.44 -2.25
N ASN A 16 -8.05 -2.86 -1.09
CA ASN A 16 -7.83 -1.95 0.04
C ASN A 16 -6.79 -0.87 -0.29
N PHE A 17 -5.69 -1.23 -0.95
CA PHE A 17 -4.68 -0.27 -1.41
C PHE A 17 -5.29 0.79 -2.33
N GLY A 18 -6.10 0.39 -3.31
CA GLY A 18 -6.80 1.32 -4.20
C GLY A 18 -7.67 2.31 -3.44
N ARG A 19 -8.46 1.84 -2.46
CA ARG A 19 -9.27 2.73 -1.60
C ARG A 19 -8.41 3.71 -0.80
N THR A 20 -7.29 3.25 -0.24
CA THR A 20 -6.38 4.13 0.51
C THR A 20 -5.76 5.20 -0.39
N VAL A 21 -5.39 4.85 -1.64
CA VAL A 21 -4.88 5.83 -2.61
C VAL A 21 -5.95 6.87 -2.94
N SER A 22 -7.19 6.46 -3.18
CA SER A 22 -8.30 7.42 -3.41
C SER A 22 -8.53 8.35 -2.22
N ASN A 23 -8.41 7.86 -0.99
CA ASN A 23 -8.49 8.73 0.20
C ASN A 23 -7.33 9.74 0.24
N LEU A 24 -6.10 9.28 -0.03
CA LEU A 24 -4.94 10.16 -0.11
C LEU A 24 -5.11 11.24 -1.18
N GLU A 25 -5.64 10.88 -2.36
CA GLU A 25 -5.95 11.83 -3.45
C GLU A 25 -6.91 12.92 -2.98
N VAL A 26 -7.96 12.56 -2.24
CA VAL A 26 -8.89 13.53 -1.64
C VAL A 26 -8.18 14.41 -0.61
N SER A 27 -7.36 13.81 0.26
CA SER A 27 -6.63 14.54 1.31
C SER A 27 -5.64 15.56 0.74
N VAL A 28 -4.91 15.24 -0.33
CA VAL A 28 -3.96 16.18 -0.96
C VAL A 28 -4.63 17.27 -1.80
N GLN A 29 -5.87 17.05 -2.25
CA GLN A 29 -6.66 18.05 -2.97
C GLN A 29 -7.42 18.99 -2.04
N THR A 30 -7.63 18.58 -0.79
CA THR A 30 -8.30 19.39 0.24
C THR A 30 -7.36 20.52 0.72
N PRO A 31 -7.82 21.78 0.82
CA PRO A 31 -7.00 22.86 1.34
C PRO A 31 -6.51 22.58 2.77
N VAL A 32 -5.22 22.82 3.00
CA VAL A 32 -4.62 22.78 4.34
C VAL A 32 -4.97 24.07 5.07
N LEU A 33 -5.76 23.99 6.14
CA LEU A 33 -6.19 25.12 6.96
C LEU A 33 -5.39 25.21 8.27
N GLU A 34 -4.96 24.06 8.78
CA GLU A 34 -4.16 23.96 9.99
C GLU A 34 -3.09 22.87 9.92
N LYS A 35 -2.15 22.89 10.89
CA LYS A 35 -1.08 21.89 10.96
C LYS A 35 -1.60 20.45 11.11
N ARG A 36 -2.79 20.28 11.67
CA ARG A 36 -3.42 18.98 11.83
C ARG A 36 -3.77 18.34 10.48
N ASP A 37 -4.15 19.14 9.48
CA ASP A 37 -4.46 18.65 8.13
C ASP A 37 -3.22 18.05 7.48
N LEU A 38 -2.07 18.72 7.61
CA LEU A 38 -0.78 18.19 7.15
C LEU A 38 -0.45 16.86 7.81
N SER A 39 -0.65 16.73 9.12
CA SER A 39 -0.46 15.46 9.82
C SER A 39 -1.39 14.36 9.30
N GLY A 40 -2.63 14.71 8.94
CA GLY A 40 -3.59 13.79 8.31
C GLY A 40 -3.11 13.32 6.94
N ILE A 41 -2.70 14.25 6.07
CA ILE A 41 -2.18 13.95 4.72
C ILE A 41 -0.93 13.06 4.81
N ILE A 42 0.00 13.36 5.73
CA ILE A 42 1.19 12.53 5.95
C ILE A 42 0.79 11.12 6.38
N LYS A 43 -0.22 10.99 7.26
CA LYS A 43 -0.70 9.68 7.72
C LYS A 43 -1.33 8.86 6.60
N ASP A 44 -2.12 9.49 5.74
CA ASP A 44 -2.71 8.83 4.57
C ASP A 44 -1.62 8.37 3.60
N PHE A 45 -0.58 9.19 3.40
CA PHE A 45 0.58 8.82 2.59
C PHE A 45 1.33 7.61 3.17
N GLU A 46 1.62 7.62 4.48
CA GLU A 46 2.27 6.49 5.15
C GLU A 46 1.48 5.18 4.98
N LEU A 47 0.15 5.25 5.10
CA LEU A 47 -0.71 4.09 4.93
C LEU A 47 -0.70 3.58 3.48
N ALA A 48 -0.80 4.49 2.50
CA ALA A 48 -0.72 4.15 1.09
C ALA A 48 0.63 3.49 0.75
N TYR A 49 1.72 4.08 1.21
CA TYR A 49 3.07 3.54 1.04
C TYR A 49 3.21 2.15 1.67
N GLU A 50 2.72 1.97 2.90
CA GLU A 50 2.80 0.69 3.61
C GLU A 50 2.03 -0.42 2.89
N LEU A 51 0.81 -0.13 2.44
CA LEU A 51 0.01 -1.07 1.68
C LEU A 51 0.65 -1.40 0.33
N ALA A 52 1.20 -0.41 -0.37
CA ALA A 52 1.86 -0.62 -1.65
C ALA A 52 2.97 -1.69 -1.56
N TRP A 53 3.93 -1.53 -0.65
CA TRP A 53 5.04 -2.48 -0.56
C TRP A 53 4.58 -3.84 0.00
N LYS A 54 3.56 -3.91 0.85
CA LYS A 54 3.00 -5.19 1.32
C LYS A 54 2.30 -5.97 0.20
N GLN A 55 1.58 -5.28 -0.69
CA GLN A 55 0.95 -5.93 -1.84
C GLN A 55 1.98 -6.42 -2.85
N LEU A 56 3.00 -5.60 -3.15
CA LEU A 56 4.11 -6.01 -4.00
C LEU A 56 4.87 -7.22 -3.41
N ARG A 57 5.09 -7.25 -2.08
CA ARG A 57 5.68 -8.42 -1.41
C ARG A 57 4.85 -9.67 -1.64
N THR A 58 3.54 -9.58 -1.46
CA THR A 58 2.64 -10.73 -1.60
C THR A 58 2.63 -11.23 -3.05
N LEU A 59 2.62 -10.32 -4.03
CA LEU A 59 2.74 -10.66 -5.45
C LEU A 59 4.07 -11.38 -5.76
N LEU A 60 5.19 -10.85 -5.27
CA LEU A 60 6.51 -11.46 -5.43
C LEU A 60 6.55 -12.88 -4.83
N GLN A 61 5.94 -13.08 -3.66
CA GLN A 61 5.84 -14.39 -3.02
C GLN A 61 4.98 -15.38 -3.82
N ILE A 62 3.91 -14.93 -4.48
CA ILE A 62 3.09 -15.75 -5.38
C ILE A 62 3.91 -16.17 -6.61
N LYS A 63 4.75 -15.27 -7.12
CA LYS A 63 5.69 -15.53 -8.24
C LYS A 63 6.92 -16.35 -7.83
N GLY A 64 7.05 -16.74 -6.56
CA GLY A 64 8.18 -17.55 -6.06
C GLY A 64 9.44 -16.75 -5.71
N HIS A 65 9.37 -15.42 -5.70
CA HIS A 65 10.47 -14.55 -5.29
C HIS A 65 10.46 -14.27 -3.78
N GLN A 66 11.66 -14.08 -3.22
CA GLN A 66 11.85 -13.59 -1.85
C GLN A 66 12.30 -12.12 -1.89
N ALA A 67 11.68 -11.27 -1.08
CA ALA A 67 12.02 -9.87 -0.95
C ALA A 67 11.66 -9.37 0.46
N ASP A 68 12.57 -8.62 1.06
CA ASP A 68 12.47 -8.16 2.44
C ASP A 68 12.68 -6.65 2.55
N GLY A 69 11.76 -5.98 3.23
CA GLY A 69 11.76 -4.53 3.38
C GLY A 69 11.30 -3.80 2.12
N ALA A 70 10.71 -2.62 2.32
CA ALA A 70 10.06 -1.87 1.25
C ALA A 70 10.99 -1.57 0.05
N ARG A 71 12.24 -1.16 0.32
CA ARG A 71 13.21 -0.78 -0.72
C ARG A 71 13.54 -1.95 -1.66
N ASP A 72 13.81 -3.14 -1.12
CA ASP A 72 14.13 -4.32 -1.94
C ASP A 72 12.91 -4.77 -2.75
N ILE A 73 11.73 -4.72 -2.13
CA ILE A 73 10.46 -5.05 -2.79
C ILE A 73 10.20 -4.14 -3.99
N PHE A 74 10.32 -2.82 -3.82
CA PHE A 74 10.13 -1.88 -4.95
C PHE A 74 11.18 -2.07 -6.05
N LYS A 75 12.41 -2.49 -5.71
CA LYS A 75 13.45 -2.76 -6.71
C LYS A 75 13.18 -4.03 -7.53
N LYS A 76 12.51 -5.02 -6.94
CA LYS A 76 12.27 -6.34 -7.55
C LYS A 76 10.92 -6.47 -8.26
N ALA A 77 9.97 -5.61 -7.94
CA ALA A 77 8.60 -5.63 -8.46
C ALA A 77 8.50 -5.29 -9.94
#